data_AF-A0A388PJE7-F1
#
_entry.id   AF-A0A388PJE7-F1
#
_cell.length_a   1.000
_cell.length_b   1.000
_cell.length_c   1.000
_cell.angle_alpha   90.00
_cell.angle_beta   90.00
_cell.angle_gamma   90.00
#
_symmetry.space_group_name_H-M   'P 1'
#
loop_
_entity.id
_entity.type
_entity.pdbx_description
1 polymer ?
#
loop_
_entity_poly.entity_id
_entity_poly.type
_entity_poly.pdbx_seq_one_letter_code
_entity_poly.pdbx_strand_id
1 'polypeptide(L)'
;MGKVLVARPNPPSPLKTRPPGMAYFFQMIQGQALGRKVLIADAVVEQAHLFHFAGYRVARRQLEVLGSLHERLANRTILSAFTTEEVREARHALRRHREPKACWFNGNRIWLWHQIEAREPKSGQVLTMHFARLPAGKVLLGWVEETPF
;
A
#
# COMPACT_ATOMS: atom_id res chain seq x y z
N MET A 1 -25.52 16.67 38.03
CA MET A 1 -24.84 17.67 37.15
C MET A 1 -23.59 16.98 36.59
N GLY A 2 -23.60 16.35 35.42
CA GLY A 2 -23.69 16.95 34.09
C GLY A 2 -22.32 16.85 33.42
N LYS A 3 -21.89 15.64 33.00
CA LYS A 3 -20.58 15.40 32.37
C LYS A 3 -20.52 16.14 31.04
N VAL A 4 -19.59 17.09 30.90
CA VAL A 4 -19.29 17.78 29.64
C VAL A 4 -18.74 16.75 28.65
N LEU A 5 -19.56 16.36 27.68
CA LEU A 5 -19.13 15.56 26.54
C LEU A 5 -18.26 16.47 25.66
N VAL A 6 -16.94 16.33 25.77
CA VAL A 6 -16.01 16.94 24.81
C VAL A 6 -16.38 16.41 23.43
N ALA A 7 -16.74 17.32 22.52
CA ALA A 7 -17.07 16.98 21.15
C ALA A 7 -15.92 16.17 20.54
N ARG A 8 -16.22 14.98 20.02
CA ARG A 8 -15.25 14.21 19.24
C ARG A 8 -14.79 15.10 18.08
N PRO A 9 -13.49 15.16 17.77
CA PRO A 9 -13.02 15.91 16.61
C PRO A 9 -13.79 15.44 15.38
N ASN A 10 -14.32 16.40 14.62
CA ASN A 10 -15.02 16.10 13.38
C ASN A 10 -14.09 15.26 12.49
N PRO A 11 -14.56 14.13 11.93
CA PRO A 11 -13.81 13.47 10.88
C PRO A 11 -13.58 14.49 9.77
N PRO A 12 -12.37 14.54 9.18
CA PRO A 12 -12.08 15.49 8.12
C PRO A 12 -13.16 15.36 7.04
N SER A 13 -13.84 16.48 6.75
CA SER A 13 -14.85 16.53 5.71
C SER A 13 -14.28 15.96 4.40
N PRO A 14 -15.10 15.32 3.55
CA PRO A 14 -14.65 14.93 2.21
C PRO A 14 -14.44 16.20 1.39
N LEU A 15 -13.26 16.79 1.54
CA LEU A 15 -12.87 18.06 0.95
C LEU A 15 -12.63 17.87 -0.55
N LYS A 16 -13.20 18.80 -1.33
CA LYS A 16 -12.93 19.06 -2.76
C LYS A 16 -11.47 19.49 -3.04
N THR A 17 -10.61 19.43 -2.03
CA THR A 17 -9.18 19.72 -2.06
C THR A 17 -8.44 18.52 -1.46
N ARG A 18 -8.34 17.42 -2.21
CA ARG A 18 -7.34 16.40 -1.87
C ARG A 18 -5.97 17.07 -1.93
N PRO A 19 -5.19 17.09 -0.83
CA PRO A 19 -3.77 17.42 -0.92
C PRO A 19 -3.14 16.53 -2.00
N PRO A 20 -2.47 17.12 -3.01
CA PRO A 20 -1.77 16.33 -4.00
C PRO A 20 -0.60 15.60 -3.35
N GLY A 21 -0.24 14.44 -3.89
CA GLY A 21 0.97 13.72 -3.49
C GLY A 21 0.75 12.33 -2.90
N MET A 22 1.82 11.54 -2.94
CA MET A 22 1.79 10.14 -2.53
C MET A 22 1.65 9.96 -1.02
N ALA A 23 2.19 10.87 -0.20
CA ALA A 23 2.01 10.83 1.25
C ALA A 23 0.53 10.86 1.66
N TYR A 24 -0.23 11.83 1.13
CA TYR A 24 -1.66 11.93 1.39
C TYR A 24 -2.42 10.71 0.84
N PHE A 25 -2.05 10.22 -0.35
CA PHE A 25 -2.62 9.00 -0.90
C PHE A 25 -2.46 7.81 0.05
N PHE A 26 -1.27 7.60 0.62
CA PHE A 26 -1.01 6.50 1.55
C PHE A 26 -1.79 6.65 2.86
N GLN A 27 -1.86 7.86 3.43
CA GLN A 27 -2.70 8.14 4.61
C GLN A 27 -4.18 7.82 4.36
N MET A 28 -4.69 8.17 3.18
CA MET A 28 -6.06 7.84 2.78
C MET A 28 -6.31 6.33 2.69
N ILE A 29 -5.32 5.55 2.26
CA ILE A 29 -5.44 4.08 2.23
C ILE A 29 -5.50 3.49 3.64
N GLN A 30 -4.70 4.00 4.58
CA GLN A 30 -4.73 3.57 5.98
C GLN A 30 -6.13 3.75 6.61
N GLY A 31 -6.83 4.84 6.26
CA GLY A 31 -8.19 5.13 6.74
C GLY A 31 -9.31 4.30 6.09
N GLN A 32 -9.02 3.50 5.05
CA GLN A 32 -10.01 2.73 4.29
C GLN A 32 -10.00 1.24 4.66
N ALA A 33 -11.00 0.50 4.15
CA ALA A 33 -11.06 -0.95 4.32
C ALA A 33 -9.79 -1.68 3.83
N LEU A 34 -9.14 -1.15 2.78
CA LEU A 34 -7.88 -1.68 2.26
C LEU A 34 -6.74 -1.57 3.29
N GLY A 35 -6.70 -0.49 4.08
CA GLY A 35 -5.72 -0.30 5.16
C GLY A 35 -5.77 -1.36 6.26
N ARG A 36 -6.88 -2.12 6.37
CA ARG A 36 -6.97 -3.28 7.29
C ARG A 36 -6.18 -4.50 6.79
N LYS A 37 -5.97 -4.59 5.47
CA LYS A 37 -5.24 -5.68 4.79
C LYS A 37 -3.81 -5.27 4.43
N VAL A 38 -3.61 -4.02 4.02
CA VAL A 38 -2.31 -3.44 3.67
C VAL A 38 -1.97 -2.36 4.70
N LEU A 39 -1.13 -2.72 5.66
CA LEU A 39 -0.56 -1.79 6.63
C LEU A 39 0.51 -0.96 5.93
N ILE A 40 0.47 0.35 6.12
CA ILE A 40 1.47 1.27 5.59
C ILE A 40 2.26 1.79 6.78
N ALA A 41 3.58 1.61 6.75
CA ALA A 41 4.47 2.13 7.79
C ALA A 41 4.56 3.66 7.70
N ASP A 42 4.73 4.33 8.84
CA ASP A 42 4.81 5.80 8.88
C ASP A 42 5.98 6.33 8.05
N ALA A 43 7.11 5.61 8.04
CA ALA A 43 8.27 5.92 7.20
C ALA A 43 7.94 6.00 5.70
N VAL A 44 6.95 5.23 5.21
CA VAL A 44 6.50 5.30 3.82
C VAL A 44 5.78 6.62 3.55
N VAL A 45 4.95 7.07 4.50
CA VAL A 45 4.23 8.34 4.38
C VAL A 45 5.23 9.49 4.39
N GLU A 46 6.22 9.45 5.29
CA GLU A 46 7.30 10.43 5.37
C GLU A 46 8.10 10.52 4.06
N GLN A 47 8.54 9.39 3.51
CA GLN A 47 9.28 9.34 2.24
C GLN A 47 8.44 9.87 1.07
N ALA A 48 7.16 9.52 1.05
CA ALA A 48 6.25 9.84 -0.04
C ALA A 48 5.90 11.33 -0.15
N HIS A 49 6.34 12.18 0.78
CA HIS A 49 6.26 13.64 0.63
C HIS A 49 7.19 14.18 -0.45
N LEU A 50 8.25 13.46 -0.79
CA LEU A 50 9.24 13.85 -1.79
C LEU A 50 8.86 13.41 -3.22
N PHE A 51 7.74 12.69 -3.36
CA PHE A 51 7.39 11.98 -4.57
C PHE A 51 6.42 12.79 -5.44
N HIS A 52 6.67 12.76 -6.76
CA HIS A 52 5.90 13.43 -7.79
C HIS A 52 5.00 12.46 -8.58
N PHE A 53 5.07 11.17 -8.26
CA PHE A 53 4.26 10.14 -8.90
C PHE A 53 2.76 10.47 -8.89
N ALA A 54 2.19 10.63 -10.10
CA ALA A 54 0.79 11.03 -10.29
C ALA A 54 -0.16 9.83 -10.58
N GLY A 55 0.38 8.61 -10.67
CA GLY A 55 -0.33 7.39 -11.03
C GLY A 55 -1.22 6.80 -9.92
N TYR A 56 -2.00 7.59 -9.19
CA TYR A 56 -2.74 7.11 -8.01
C TYR A 56 -3.67 5.94 -8.29
N ARG A 57 -4.30 5.89 -9.47
CA ARG A 57 -5.18 4.78 -9.88
C ARG A 57 -4.41 3.47 -10.02
N VAL A 58 -3.24 3.50 -10.63
CA VAL A 58 -2.41 2.29 -10.81
C VAL A 58 -1.77 1.87 -9.49
N ALA A 59 -1.29 2.81 -8.67
CA ALA A 59 -0.80 2.51 -7.32
C ALA A 59 -1.90 1.87 -6.46
N ARG A 60 -3.12 2.40 -6.49
CA ARG A 60 -4.26 1.82 -5.77
C ARG A 60 -4.53 0.38 -6.20
N ARG A 61 -4.55 0.12 -7.51
CA ARG A 61 -4.78 -1.23 -8.04
C ARG A 61 -3.73 -2.21 -7.53
N GLN A 62 -2.46 -1.82 -7.50
CA GLN A 62 -1.39 -2.67 -6.96
C GLN A 62 -1.58 -2.91 -5.45
N LEU A 63 -2.00 -1.92 -4.67
CA LEU A 63 -2.33 -2.13 -3.26
C LEU A 63 -3.53 -3.07 -3.07
N GLU A 64 -4.54 -3.03 -3.94
CA GLU A 64 -5.68 -3.96 -3.91
C GLU A 64 -5.25 -5.41 -4.22
N VAL A 65 -4.30 -5.58 -5.16
CA VAL A 65 -3.63 -6.87 -5.40
C VAL A 65 -2.92 -7.36 -4.15
N LEU A 66 -2.14 -6.50 -3.48
CA LEU A 66 -1.47 -6.86 -2.22
C LEU A 66 -2.45 -7.20 -1.11
N GLY A 67 -3.54 -6.44 -0.97
CA GLY A 67 -4.55 -6.66 0.06
C GLY A 67 -5.30 -7.98 -0.11
N SER A 68 -5.40 -8.50 -1.33
CA SER A 68 -6.04 -9.79 -1.62
C SER A 68 -5.04 -10.94 -1.80
N LEU A 69 -3.74 -10.70 -1.60
CA LEU A 69 -2.67 -11.67 -1.84
C LEU A 69 -2.84 -12.97 -1.06
N HIS A 70 -3.27 -12.89 0.21
CA HIS A 70 -3.52 -14.08 1.03
C HIS A 70 -4.69 -14.92 0.48
N GLU A 71 -5.82 -14.27 0.17
CA GLU A 71 -7.01 -14.92 -0.39
C GLU A 71 -6.72 -15.56 -1.76
N ARG A 72 -5.96 -14.86 -2.60
CA ARG A 72 -5.54 -15.32 -3.94
C ARG A 72 -4.64 -16.56 -3.92
N LEU A 73 -3.85 -16.74 -2.86
CA LEU A 73 -2.91 -17.87 -2.74
C LEU A 73 -3.48 -19.04 -1.95
N ALA A 74 -4.33 -18.78 -0.96
CA ALA A 74 -4.91 -19.80 -0.10
C ALA A 74 -6.03 -20.59 -0.80
N ASN A 75 -6.80 -19.95 -1.67
CA ASN A 75 -7.95 -20.58 -2.31
C ASN A 75 -7.76 -20.76 -3.82
N ARG A 76 -7.38 -21.97 -4.24
CA ARG A 76 -7.35 -22.36 -5.66
C ARG A 76 -8.69 -22.16 -6.36
N THR A 77 -9.80 -22.24 -5.62
CA THR A 77 -11.17 -22.11 -6.14
C THR A 77 -11.57 -20.66 -6.45
N ILE A 78 -10.96 -19.66 -5.79
CA ILE A 78 -11.27 -18.23 -6.02
C ILE A 78 -10.44 -17.67 -7.19
N LEU A 79 -9.43 -18.41 -7.68
CA LEU A 79 -8.66 -18.04 -8.88
C LEU A 79 -9.53 -17.88 -10.14
N SER A 80 -10.75 -18.41 -10.16
CA SER A 80 -11.73 -18.23 -11.25
C SER A 80 -12.37 -16.84 -11.29
N ALA A 81 -12.40 -16.11 -10.18
CA ALA A 81 -12.96 -14.76 -10.09
C ALA A 81 -11.95 -13.65 -10.40
N PHE A 82 -10.66 -14.00 -10.59
CA PHE A 82 -9.59 -13.05 -10.88
C PHE A 82 -9.14 -13.16 -12.34
N THR A 83 -8.72 -12.03 -12.90
CA THR A 83 -8.14 -12.05 -14.26
C THR A 83 -6.78 -12.75 -14.25
N THR A 84 -6.39 -13.37 -15.37
CA THR A 84 -5.10 -14.05 -15.53
C THR A 84 -3.92 -13.11 -15.21
N GLU A 85 -4.07 -11.82 -15.54
CA GLU A 85 -3.08 -10.78 -15.29
C GLU A 85 -2.90 -10.49 -13.80
N GLU A 86 -3.98 -10.40 -13.03
CA GLU A 86 -3.94 -10.17 -11.59
C GLU A 86 -3.28 -11.32 -10.82
N VAL A 87 -3.48 -12.56 -11.28
CA VAL A 87 -2.80 -13.73 -10.73
C VAL A 87 -1.31 -13.71 -11.09
N ARG A 88 -0.96 -13.29 -12.30
CA ARG A 88 0.43 -13.13 -12.75
C ARG A 88 1.15 -12.07 -11.93
N GLU A 89 0.53 -10.90 -11.75
CA GLU A 89 1.06 -9.80 -10.91
C GLU A 89 1.26 -10.25 -9.46
N ALA A 90 0.26 -10.92 -8.87
CA ALA A 90 0.38 -11.44 -7.50
C ALA A 90 1.52 -12.47 -7.36
N ARG A 91 1.68 -13.39 -8.33
CA ARG A 91 2.81 -14.34 -8.35
C ARG A 91 4.15 -13.65 -8.54
N HIS A 92 4.20 -12.61 -9.38
CA HIS A 92 5.41 -11.83 -9.58
C HIS A 92 5.83 -11.11 -8.30
N ALA A 93 4.88 -10.47 -7.62
CA ALA A 93 5.11 -9.77 -6.35
C ALA A 93 5.61 -10.71 -5.24
N LEU A 94 5.34 -12.01 -5.31
CA LEU A 94 5.82 -13.00 -4.34
C LEU A 94 7.27 -13.44 -4.57
N ARG A 95 7.90 -13.04 -5.67
CA ARG A 95 9.32 -13.31 -5.87
C ARG A 95 10.11 -12.60 -4.77
N ARG A 96 11.07 -13.33 -4.18
CA ARG A 96 11.94 -12.76 -3.14
C ARG A 96 13.12 -12.08 -3.82
N HIS A 97 13.39 -10.84 -3.42
CA HIS A 97 14.58 -10.13 -3.86
C HIS A 97 15.82 -10.63 -3.11
N ARG A 98 16.98 -10.61 -3.78
CA ARG A 98 18.26 -11.03 -3.19
C ARG A 98 18.72 -10.07 -2.08
N GLU A 99 18.40 -8.78 -2.24
CA GLU A 99 18.78 -7.70 -1.33
C GLU A 99 17.52 -6.96 -0.86
N PRO A 100 16.85 -7.44 0.20
CA PRO A 100 15.64 -6.81 0.70
C PRO A 100 15.96 -5.49 1.41
N LYS A 101 15.08 -4.50 1.25
CA LYS A 101 15.04 -3.32 2.12
C LYS A 101 14.55 -3.74 3.51
N ALA A 102 14.72 -2.88 4.51
CA ALA A 102 14.18 -3.09 5.84
C ALA A 102 13.47 -1.83 6.34
N CYS A 103 12.42 -2.02 7.13
CA CYS A 103 11.78 -0.95 7.87
C CYS A 103 11.60 -1.32 9.34
N TRP A 104 11.37 -0.29 10.17
CA TRP A 104 10.93 -0.48 11.54
C TRP A 104 9.40 -0.45 11.60
N PHE A 105 8.82 -1.45 12.26
CA PHE A 105 7.38 -1.53 12.46
C PHE A 105 7.08 -2.13 13.85
N ASN A 106 6.31 -1.40 14.67
CA ASN A 106 6.00 -1.77 16.06
C ASN A 106 7.23 -2.20 16.87
N GLY A 107 8.32 -1.42 16.80
CA GLY A 107 9.57 -1.68 17.53
C GLY A 107 10.42 -2.83 16.99
N ASN A 108 10.01 -3.47 15.89
CA ASN A 108 10.73 -4.58 15.29
C ASN A 108 11.28 -4.21 13.91
N ARG A 109 12.47 -4.72 13.59
CA ARG A 109 13.04 -4.63 12.24
C ARG A 109 12.39 -5.70 11.35
N ILE A 110 11.70 -5.26 10.30
CA ILE A 110 11.04 -6.12 9.32
C ILE A 110 11.76 -6.04 7.98
N TRP A 111 12.10 -7.19 7.42
CA TRP A 111 12.71 -7.31 6.09
C TRP A 111 11.64 -7.37 5.00
N LEU A 112 11.76 -6.48 4.02
CA LEU A 112 10.83 -6.30 2.91
C LEU A 112 11.31 -7.12 1.72
N TRP A 113 10.98 -8.42 1.74
CA TRP A 113 11.48 -9.39 0.75
C TRP A 113 10.81 -9.30 -0.61
N HIS A 114 9.73 -8.56 -0.73
CA HIS A 114 8.84 -8.55 -1.88
C HIS A 114 8.67 -7.13 -2.40
N GLN A 115 8.45 -6.98 -3.71
CA GLN A 115 8.15 -5.69 -4.31
C GLN A 115 7.04 -5.80 -5.34
N ILE A 116 6.31 -4.71 -5.53
CA ILE A 116 5.34 -4.56 -6.61
C ILE A 116 5.49 -3.16 -7.22
N GLU A 117 5.28 -3.05 -8.51
CA GLU A 117 5.53 -1.82 -9.25
C GLU A 117 4.23 -1.26 -9.81
N ALA A 118 4.04 0.05 -9.66
CA ALA A 118 2.99 0.80 -10.30
C ALA A 118 3.63 1.72 -11.34
N ARG A 119 3.34 1.49 -12.62
CA ARG A 119 3.87 2.30 -13.73
C ARG A 119 2.82 3.31 -14.18
N GLU A 120 3.18 4.58 -14.13
CA GLU A 120 2.35 5.70 -14.58
C GLU A 120 2.32 5.68 -16.13
N PRO A 121 1.14 5.55 -16.78
CA PRO A 121 1.09 5.32 -18.22
C PRO A 121 1.52 6.50 -19.10
N LYS A 122 1.50 7.74 -18.58
CA LYS A 122 1.73 8.97 -19.35
C LYS A 122 3.18 9.43 -19.25
N SER A 123 3.72 9.52 -18.03
CA SER A 123 5.10 9.93 -17.74
C SER A 123 6.06 8.76 -17.77
N GLY A 124 5.58 7.53 -17.69
CA GLY A 124 6.41 6.33 -17.59
C GLY A 124 7.05 6.13 -16.23
N GLN A 125 6.87 7.07 -15.28
CA GLN A 125 7.39 6.99 -13.92
C GLN A 125 6.98 5.69 -13.25
N VAL A 126 7.87 5.12 -12.44
CA VAL A 126 7.62 3.88 -11.72
C VAL A 126 7.66 4.15 -10.22
N LEU A 127 6.59 3.75 -9.54
CA LEU A 127 6.55 3.66 -8.09
C LEU A 127 6.77 2.20 -7.69
N THR A 128 7.91 1.92 -7.09
CA THR A 128 8.25 0.60 -6.54
C THR A 128 7.86 0.56 -5.07
N MET A 129 7.03 -0.41 -4.71
CA MET A 129 6.49 -0.60 -3.37
C MET A 129 7.06 -1.87 -2.75
N HIS A 130 7.91 -1.72 -1.74
CA HIS A 130 8.57 -2.82 -1.05
C HIS A 130 7.79 -3.24 0.19
N PHE A 131 7.47 -4.53 0.28
CA PHE A 131 6.58 -5.04 1.30
C PHE A 131 7.05 -6.35 1.94
N ALA A 132 6.50 -6.62 3.12
CA ALA A 132 6.58 -7.90 3.79
C ALA A 132 5.18 -8.48 4.00
N ARG A 133 5.08 -9.81 4.00
CA ARG A 133 3.86 -10.48 4.44
C ARG A 133 3.92 -10.64 5.95
N LEU A 134 2.85 -10.27 6.62
CA LEU A 134 2.66 -10.44 8.04
C LEU A 134 1.73 -11.63 8.32
N PRO A 135 1.68 -12.12 9.58
CA PRO A 135 0.68 -13.11 10.00
C PRO A 135 -0.75 -12.65 9.70
N ALA A 136 -1.68 -13.60 9.68
CA ALA A 136 -3.11 -13.39 9.38
C ALA A 136 -3.38 -12.79 7.98
N GLY A 137 -2.47 -12.99 7.03
CA GLY A 137 -2.67 -12.61 5.63
C GLY A 137 -2.52 -11.11 5.35
N LYS A 138 -2.02 -10.33 6.31
CA LYS A 138 -1.76 -8.90 6.14
C LYS A 138 -0.47 -8.66 5.37
N VAL A 139 -0.38 -7.49 4.75
CA VAL A 139 0.83 -7.01 4.08
C VAL A 139 1.29 -5.73 4.78
N LEU A 140 2.60 -5.59 4.98
CA LEU A 140 3.24 -4.35 5.44
C LEU A 140 3.99 -3.72 4.27
N LEU A 141 3.50 -2.57 3.78
CA LEU A 141 4.25 -1.68 2.92
C LEU A 141 5.20 -0.86 3.79
N GLY A 142 6.51 -1.07 3.62
CA GLY A 142 7.53 -0.53 4.52
C GLY A 142 8.53 0.42 3.87
N TRP A 143 8.60 0.42 2.53
CA TRP A 143 9.51 1.28 1.79
C TRP A 143 8.97 1.52 0.38
N VAL A 144 9.22 2.70 -0.16
CA VAL A 144 8.75 3.10 -1.49
C VAL A 144 9.84 3.85 -2.23
N GLU A 145 9.93 3.67 -3.54
CA GLU A 145 10.92 4.32 -4.39
C GLU A 145 10.21 4.86 -5.63
N GLU A 146 10.52 6.10 -6.00
CA GLU A 146 10.09 6.68 -7.27
C GLU A 146 11.28 6.70 -8.22
N THR A 147 11.13 6.05 -9.38
CA THR A 147 12.12 6.07 -10.45
C THR A 147 11.55 6.87 -11.62
N PRO A 148 12.24 7.94 -12.07
CA PRO A 148 11.86 8.64 -13.30
C PRO A 148 12.09 7.72 -14.51
N PHE A 149 11.36 7.97 -15.60
CA PHE A 149 11.59 7.29 -16.88
C PHE A 149 12.61 8.04 -17.73
#